data_AF-A0A022QR73-F1
#
_entry.id   AF-A0A022QR73-F1
#
_cell.length_a   1.000
_cell.length_b   1.000
_cell.length_c   1.000
_cell.angle_alpha   90.00
_cell.angle_beta   90.00
_cell.angle_gamma   90.00
#
_symmetry.space_group_name_H-M   'P 1'
#
loop_
_entity.id
_entity.type
_entity.pdbx_description
1 polymer ?
#
loop_
_entity_poly.entity_id
_entity_poly.type
_entity_poly.pdbx_seq_one_letter_code
_entity_poly.pdbx_strand_id
1 'polypeptide(L)'
;MDGCRFESTETLATFVAATPLLEESWRLCSRADAAATHHGSFAVNIVGQVAYVAFSAVQVVAAAAAEEENLVELENSKGVFSSSFVERGLSKPKVMVHAGILQLFLSFYHNHNFQQQ
;
A
#
# COMPACT_ATOMS: atom_id res chain seq x y z
N MET A 1 -2.93 21.41 26.85
CA MET A 1 -2.65 22.38 25.76
C MET A 1 -2.87 21.62 24.47
N ASP A 2 -4.12 21.53 24.03
CA ASP A 2 -4.53 20.67 22.89
C ASP A 2 -4.92 21.48 21.64
N GLY A 3 -4.71 22.81 21.66
CA GLY A 3 -5.12 23.72 20.58
C GLY A 3 -4.33 23.57 19.28
N CYS A 4 -3.02 23.25 19.32
CA CYS A 4 -2.19 23.25 18.10
C CYS A 4 -2.34 22.00 17.21
N ARG A 5 -2.79 20.86 17.75
CA ARG A 5 -2.78 19.59 17.00
C ARG A 5 -4.00 19.46 16.08
N PHE A 6 -5.16 19.95 16.53
CA PHE A 6 -6.39 19.96 15.73
C PHE A 6 -6.27 20.93 14.55
N GLU A 7 -5.86 22.18 14.80
CA GLU A 7 -5.67 23.20 13.75
C GLU A 7 -4.64 22.76 12.69
N SER A 8 -3.56 22.09 13.12
CA SER A 8 -2.57 21.53 12.19
C SER A 8 -3.15 20.37 11.35
N THR A 9 -4.06 19.57 11.90
CA THR A 9 -4.69 18.46 11.18
C THR A 9 -5.74 18.97 10.19
N GLU A 10 -6.56 19.95 10.59
CA GLU A 10 -7.55 20.58 9.73
C GLU A 10 -6.90 21.32 8.56
N THR A 11 -5.83 22.08 8.82
CA THR A 11 -5.08 22.78 7.77
C THR A 11 -4.47 21.79 6.76
N LEU A 12 -3.87 20.71 7.25
CA LEU A 12 -3.31 19.66 6.38
C LEU A 12 -4.41 18.95 5.57
N ALA A 13 -5.52 18.59 6.20
CA ALA A 13 -6.65 17.93 5.53
C ALA A 13 -7.25 18.85 4.45
N THR A 14 -7.44 20.13 4.77
CA THR A 14 -7.92 21.15 3.83
C THR A 14 -6.95 21.30 2.66
N PHE A 15 -5.64 21.34 2.92
CA PHE A 15 -4.64 21.42 1.86
C PHE A 15 -4.69 20.19 0.95
N VAL A 16 -4.71 18.98 1.49
CA VAL A 16 -4.81 17.73 0.71
C VAL A 16 -6.09 17.71 -0.13
N ALA A 17 -7.23 18.09 0.47
CA ALA A 17 -8.52 18.16 -0.21
C ALA A 17 -8.59 19.25 -1.29
N ALA A 18 -7.81 20.33 -1.16
CA ALA A 18 -7.70 21.38 -2.18
C ALA A 18 -6.80 20.97 -3.35
N THR A 19 -6.10 19.83 -3.28
CA THR A 19 -5.36 19.27 -4.41
C THR A 19 -6.18 18.20 -5.15
N PRO A 20 -5.89 17.92 -6.44
CA PRO A 20 -6.50 16.80 -7.15
C PRO A 20 -6.09 15.41 -6.64
N LEU A 21 -5.24 15.33 -5.60
CA LEU A 21 -4.62 14.09 -5.16
C LEU A 21 -5.64 13.01 -4.83
N LEU A 22 -6.68 13.34 -4.06
CA LEU A 22 -7.69 12.38 -3.63
C LEU A 22 -8.55 11.90 -4.80
N GLU A 23 -9.00 12.83 -5.64
CA GLU A 23 -9.83 12.52 -6.82
C GLU A 23 -9.06 11.64 -7.82
N GLU A 24 -7.82 12.02 -8.17
CA GLU A 24 -7.00 11.25 -9.10
C GLU A 24 -6.60 9.88 -8.54
N SER A 25 -6.29 9.79 -7.23
CA SER A 25 -6.01 8.51 -6.58
C SER A 25 -7.23 7.60 -6.61
N TRP A 26 -8.42 8.13 -6.27
CA TRP A 26 -9.66 7.35 -6.29
C TRP A 26 -10.04 6.88 -7.69
N ARG A 27 -9.90 7.75 -8.70
CA ARG A 27 -10.12 7.42 -10.10
C ARG A 27 -9.19 6.31 -10.56
N LEU A 28 -7.91 6.36 -10.18
CA LEU A 28 -6.93 5.33 -10.53
C LEU A 28 -7.22 3.99 -9.81
N CYS A 29 -7.60 4.03 -8.53
CA CYS A 29 -8.05 2.85 -7.79
C CYS A 29 -9.26 2.18 -8.45
N SER A 30 -10.26 2.98 -8.84
CA SER A 30 -11.45 2.48 -9.54
C SER A 30 -11.09 1.78 -10.86
N ARG A 31 -10.09 2.31 -11.58
CA ARG A 31 -9.57 1.70 -12.80
C ARG A 31 -8.82 0.39 -12.53
N ALA A 32 -8.04 0.33 -11.46
CA ALA A 32 -7.37 -0.90 -11.04
C ALA A 32 -8.39 -1.99 -10.66
N ASP A 33 -9.45 -1.63 -9.94
CA ASP A 33 -10.53 -2.55 -9.57
C ASP A 33 -11.29 -3.09 -10.79
N ALA A 34 -11.60 -2.24 -11.77
CA ALA A 34 -12.26 -2.67 -13.00
C ALA A 34 -11.38 -3.60 -13.86
N ALA A 35 -10.05 -3.44 -13.81
CA ALA A 35 -9.11 -4.24 -14.59
C ALA A 35 -8.70 -5.57 -13.94
N ALA A 36 -9.01 -5.75 -12.65
CA ALA A 36 -8.55 -6.84 -11.81
C ALA A 36 -8.92 -8.24 -12.32
N THR A 37 -9.96 -8.35 -13.15
CA THR A 37 -10.45 -9.61 -13.74
C THR A 37 -9.75 -10.01 -15.05
N HIS A 38 -9.03 -9.10 -15.72
CA HIS A 38 -8.61 -9.33 -17.11
C HIS A 38 -7.13 -9.04 -17.45
N HIS A 39 -6.51 -7.98 -16.93
CA HIS A 39 -5.23 -7.48 -17.50
C HIS A 39 -4.17 -7.05 -16.49
N GLY A 40 -4.45 -7.12 -15.20
CA GLY A 40 -3.50 -6.69 -14.18
C GLY A 40 -4.22 -6.24 -12.93
N SER A 41 -3.55 -6.46 -11.81
CA SER A 41 -3.97 -6.16 -10.45
C SER A 41 -3.69 -4.72 -10.01
N PHE A 42 -2.99 -3.96 -10.85
CA PHE A 42 -2.52 -2.63 -10.56
C PHE A 42 -2.68 -1.73 -11.79
N ALA A 43 -2.79 -0.44 -11.56
CA ALA A 43 -2.82 0.59 -12.60
C ALA A 43 -1.77 1.65 -12.29
N VAL A 44 -1.04 2.06 -13.31
CA VAL A 44 -0.05 3.15 -13.21
C VAL A 44 -0.53 4.35 -14.01
N ASN A 45 -0.28 5.54 -13.50
CA ASN A 45 -0.51 6.80 -14.20
C ASN A 45 0.65 7.75 -13.88
N ILE A 46 1.39 8.19 -14.90
CA ILE A 46 2.51 9.11 -14.73
C ILE A 46 2.05 10.50 -15.16
N VAL A 47 2.15 11.47 -14.25
CA VAL A 47 1.80 12.87 -14.49
C VAL A 47 3.03 13.72 -14.17
N GLY A 48 3.70 14.20 -15.22
CA GLY A 48 4.96 14.93 -15.08
C GLY A 48 6.05 14.04 -14.45
N GLN A 49 6.50 14.40 -13.25
CA GLN A 49 7.51 13.64 -12.49
C GLN A 49 6.90 12.74 -11.39
N VAL A 50 5.57 12.66 -11.32
CA VAL A 50 4.87 11.89 -10.28
C VAL A 50 4.26 10.64 -10.90
N ALA A 51 4.57 9.48 -10.34
CA ALA A 51 3.93 8.21 -10.67
C ALA A 51 2.88 7.86 -9.61
N TYR A 52 1.64 7.72 -10.05
CA TYR A 52 0.55 7.17 -9.27
C TYR A 52 0.46 5.67 -9.56
N VAL A 53 0.48 4.87 -8.50
CA VAL A 53 0.35 3.41 -8.59
C VAL A 53 -0.82 3.00 -7.70
N ALA A 54 -1.86 2.45 -8.30
CA ALA A 54 -3.01 1.92 -7.58
C ALA A 54 -3.04 0.40 -7.67
N PHE A 55 -3.39 -0.25 -6.57
CA PHE A 55 -3.61 -1.69 -6.49
C PHE A 55 -5.09 -1.95 -6.27
N SER A 56 -5.62 -3.00 -6.89
CA SER A 56 -7.04 -3.34 -6.78
C SER A 56 -7.39 -3.82 -5.37
N ALA A 57 -8.38 -3.18 -4.76
CA ALA A 57 -8.98 -3.60 -3.50
C ALA A 57 -9.65 -4.98 -3.62
N VAL A 58 -10.22 -5.33 -4.77
CA VAL A 58 -10.82 -6.65 -5.02
C VAL A 58 -9.78 -7.76 -4.77
N GLN A 59 -8.55 -7.56 -5.24
CA GLN A 59 -7.48 -8.53 -5.02
C GLN A 59 -6.92 -8.48 -3.59
N VAL A 60 -6.82 -7.30 -2.98
CA VAL A 60 -6.39 -7.19 -1.58
C VAL A 60 -7.38 -7.94 -0.66
N VAL A 61 -8.68 -7.77 -0.88
CA VAL A 61 -9.72 -8.47 -0.11
C VAL A 61 -9.67 -9.97 -0.36
N ALA A 62 -9.53 -10.41 -1.62
CA ALA A 62 -9.41 -11.83 -1.94
C ALA A 62 -8.16 -12.46 -1.30
N ALA A 63 -7.02 -11.76 -1.33
CA ALA A 63 -5.79 -12.21 -0.69
C ALA A 63 -5.92 -12.25 0.83
N ALA A 64 -6.59 -11.27 1.44
CA ALA A 64 -6.86 -11.27 2.87
C ALA A 64 -7.75 -12.46 3.29
N ALA A 65 -8.81 -12.75 2.51
CA ALA A 65 -9.73 -13.84 2.79
C ALA A 65 -9.12 -15.24 2.63
N ALA A 66 -8.12 -15.40 1.74
CA ALA A 66 -7.48 -16.69 1.51
C ALA A 66 -6.64 -17.20 2.71
N GLU A 67 -6.17 -16.28 3.54
CA GLU A 67 -5.26 -16.53 4.67
C GLU A 67 -5.83 -15.88 5.94
N GLU A 68 -7.13 -16.11 6.19
CA GLU A 68 -7.91 -15.45 7.23
C GLU A 68 -7.16 -15.46 8.58
N GLU A 69 -6.89 -14.25 9.11
CA GLU A 69 -6.19 -13.99 10.37
C GLU A 69 -4.74 -14.49 10.48
N ASN A 70 -4.12 -14.96 9.38
CA ASN A 70 -2.75 -15.42 9.40
C ASN A 70 -1.76 -14.23 9.39
N LEU A 71 -1.27 -13.86 10.57
CA LEU A 71 -0.21 -12.86 10.71
C LEU A 71 1.17 -13.51 10.67
N VAL A 72 2.03 -13.00 9.80
CA VAL A 72 3.43 -13.46 9.65
C VAL A 72 4.40 -12.33 9.94
N GLU A 73 5.59 -12.72 10.39
CA GLU A 73 6.69 -11.77 10.59
C GLU A 73 7.08 -11.14 9.24
N LEU A 74 7.22 -9.82 9.22
CA LEU A 74 7.62 -9.08 8.01
C LEU A 74 9.00 -9.50 7.49
N GLU A 75 9.88 -10.02 8.36
CA GLU A 75 11.19 -10.55 7.99
C GLU A 75 11.11 -11.79 7.09
N ASN A 76 9.95 -12.48 7.04
CA ASN A 76 9.69 -13.56 6.09
C ASN A 76 9.52 -13.08 4.65
N SER A 77 9.67 -11.78 4.39
CA SER A 77 9.62 -11.14 3.06
C SER A 77 10.82 -11.41 2.14
N LYS A 78 11.66 -12.40 2.46
CA LYS A 78 12.85 -12.78 1.67
C LYS A 78 13.83 -11.61 1.44
N GLY A 79 13.94 -10.71 2.42
CA GLY A 79 14.89 -9.59 2.39
C GLY A 79 14.42 -8.35 1.62
N VAL A 80 13.14 -8.27 1.21
CA VAL A 80 12.58 -7.04 0.61
C VAL A 80 12.47 -5.92 1.65
N PHE A 81 12.13 -6.26 2.90
CA PHE A 81 12.13 -5.32 4.01
C PHE A 81 13.41 -5.47 4.84
N SER A 82 14.17 -4.39 5.01
CA SER A 82 15.38 -4.37 5.84
C SER A 82 15.06 -4.58 7.32
N SER A 83 15.92 -5.31 8.02
CA SER A 83 15.89 -5.51 9.47
C SER A 83 16.05 -4.21 10.29
N SER A 84 16.39 -3.08 9.65
CA SER A 84 16.42 -1.76 10.30
C SER A 84 15.04 -1.23 10.73
N PHE A 85 13.95 -1.80 10.20
CA PHE A 85 12.60 -1.60 10.75
C PHE A 85 12.36 -2.41 12.04
N VAL A 86 13.25 -3.35 12.35
CA VAL A 86 13.11 -4.37 13.40
C VAL A 86 14.11 -4.15 14.55
N GLU A 87 15.12 -3.28 14.39
CA GLU A 87 16.20 -3.16 15.36
C GLU A 87 16.15 -1.87 16.22
N ARG A 88 15.65 -1.99 17.46
CA ARG A 88 16.39 -1.48 18.65
C ARG A 88 15.83 -2.07 19.94
N GLY A 89 16.49 -3.12 20.44
CA GLY A 89 16.30 -3.70 21.76
C GLY A 89 15.71 -5.11 21.72
N LEU A 90 16.31 -6.02 22.49
CA LEU A 90 15.94 -7.45 22.69
C LEU A 90 14.50 -7.68 23.19
N SER A 91 13.64 -6.67 23.17
CA SER A 91 12.29 -6.64 23.73
C SER A 91 11.23 -5.98 22.84
N LYS A 92 11.55 -5.53 21.61
CA LYS A 92 10.53 -4.97 20.72
C LYS A 92 9.78 -6.09 19.98
N PRO A 93 8.44 -6.01 19.91
CA PRO A 93 7.66 -7.00 19.17
C PRO A 93 8.01 -6.94 17.69
N LYS A 94 8.17 -8.12 17.09
CA LYS A 94 8.38 -8.26 15.65
C LYS A 94 7.20 -7.67 14.90
N VAL A 95 7.47 -7.05 13.74
CA VAL A 95 6.40 -6.49 12.89
C VAL A 95 5.64 -7.64 12.26
N MET A 96 4.37 -7.75 12.62
CA MET A 96 3.46 -8.76 12.09
C MET A 96 2.58 -8.14 11.01
N VAL A 97 2.42 -8.83 9.88
CA VAL A 97 1.59 -8.39 8.75
C VAL A 97 0.70 -9.54 8.26
N HIS A 98 -0.39 -9.19 7.59
CA HIS A 98 -1.28 -10.19 7.00
C HIS A 98 -0.56 -11.01 5.92
N ALA A 99 -0.56 -12.33 6.04
CA ALA A 99 0.17 -13.24 5.15
C ALA A 99 -0.26 -13.11 3.69
N GLY A 100 -1.57 -13.17 3.43
CA GLY A 100 -2.13 -13.00 2.09
C GLY A 100 -1.76 -11.66 1.45
N ILE A 101 -1.82 -10.55 2.20
CA ILE A 101 -1.43 -9.22 1.68
C ILE A 101 0.08 -9.17 1.40
N LEU A 102 0.92 -9.74 2.27
CA LEU A 102 2.36 -9.82 2.05
C LEU A 102 2.68 -10.64 0.79
N GLN A 103 2.01 -11.78 0.61
CA GLN A 103 2.18 -12.61 -0.58
C GLN A 103 1.74 -11.86 -1.85
N LEU A 104 0.62 -11.15 -1.81
CA LEU A 104 0.15 -10.32 -2.91
C LEU A 104 1.17 -9.22 -3.26
N PHE A 105 1.69 -8.51 -2.27
CA PHE A 105 2.75 -7.51 -2.45
C PHE A 105 4.00 -8.13 -3.11
N LEU A 106 4.48 -9.26 -2.58
CA LEU A 106 5.65 -9.95 -3.14
C LEU A 106 5.39 -10.40 -4.58
N SER A 107 4.15 -10.77 -4.93
CA SER A 107 3.79 -11.13 -6.30
C SER A 107 3.94 -9.96 -7.27
N PHE A 108 3.59 -8.74 -6.85
CA PHE A 108 3.80 -7.52 -7.66
C PHE A 108 5.27 -7.12 -7.70
N TYR A 109 5.96 -7.15 -6.57
CA TYR A 109 7.37 -6.76 -6.50
C TYR A 109 8.25 -7.58 -7.44
N HIS A 110 7.96 -8.88 -7.58
CA HIS A 110 8.70 -9.78 -8.49
C HIS A 110 8.12 -9.83 -9.91
N ASN A 111 7.03 -9.11 -10.20
CA ASN A 111 6.42 -9.09 -11.52
C ASN A 111 7.22 -8.17 -12.46
N HIS A 112 7.71 -8.73 -13.58
CA HIS A 112 8.49 -7.96 -14.55
C HIS A 112 7.75 -6.76 -15.14
N ASN A 113 6.44 -6.86 -15.37
CA ASN A 113 5.65 -5.73 -15.87
C ASN A 113 5.57 -4.60 -14.84
N PHE A 114 5.59 -4.93 -13.55
CA PHE A 114 5.60 -3.94 -12.47
C PHE A 114 6.98 -3.28 -12.31
N GLN A 115 8.05 -4.05 -12.46
CA GLN A 115 9.43 -3.53 -12.37
C GLN A 115 9.83 -2.62 -13.54
N GLN A 116 9.11 -2.69 -14.66
CA GLN A 116 9.37 -1.93 -15.89
C GLN A 116 8.47 -0.69 -16.05
N GLN A 117 7.74 -0.29 -15.00
CA GLN A 117 6.90 0.92 -15.00
C GLN A 117 7.73 2.21 -14.98
#